data_AF-A0A8J1UQS1-F1
#
_entry.id   AF-A0A8J1UQS1-F1
#
_cell.length_a   1.000
_cell.length_b   1.000
_cell.length_c   1.000
_cell.angle_alpha   90.00
_cell.angle_beta   90.00
_cell.angle_gamma   90.00
#
_symmetry.space_group_name_H-M   'P 1'
#
loop_
_entity.id
_entity.type
_entity.pdbx_description
1 polymer ?
#
loop_
_entity_poly.entity_id
_entity_poly.type
_entity_poly.pdbx_seq_one_letter_code
_entity_poly.pdbx_strand_id
1 'polypeptide(L)'
;MTKLSCFGNMSRVRSFSVPVFLILTMTLSVYWGFSVKTIGTCIKALLSADTSPRRAHISTAGDESVKNFLYIVNSYQCIRDYLVQMDTLGDPKNLDVLVLSYKAPCKDSKFDHVKYMFGPNTTWTSGRNLAWTYAQKNLGKYLYYVFLDEDILLKPTLPRILSKNVLNKLKSNTSILRQFEDCLLETQPAVGAPMFSGGDPLLISDECKLDNYRKEWNLPERVPMIYFDMIFVALHNKAIEHLMPLDVQYDKQSWWASGQYLQMKSYYYFHRQVARYTLMTVHNNRHKGYPRGLVSYADIIKDIKSKVPMSYRNATIFRQDIKIMKGNNVGKKQMPFNPLKPSFELAPKNDAIAPFKYIERKNNPFENNDC
;
A
#
# COMPACT_ATOMS: atom_id res chain seq x y z
N MET A 1 12.52 -41.20 -59.93
CA MET A 1 11.71 -42.20 -59.21
C MET A 1 10.50 -41.48 -58.61
N THR A 2 9.36 -41.48 -59.31
CA THR A 2 8.10 -42.22 -58.99
C THR A 2 7.44 -41.71 -57.69
N LYS A 3 6.40 -40.86 -57.71
CA LYS A 3 4.94 -41.00 -58.01
C LYS A 3 4.08 -41.78 -56.98
N LEU A 4 2.89 -41.20 -56.71
CA LEU A 4 1.62 -41.69 -56.12
C LEU A 4 1.53 -41.73 -54.58
N SER A 5 0.64 -41.06 -53.83
CA SER A 5 -0.79 -40.65 -53.92
C SER A 5 -1.83 -41.72 -53.55
N CYS A 6 -2.66 -41.45 -52.54
CA CYS A 6 -4.11 -41.77 -52.38
C CYS A 6 -4.58 -41.12 -51.06
N PHE A 7 -5.36 -40.02 -51.05
CA PHE A 7 -6.83 -39.90 -51.14
C PHE A 7 -7.64 -40.65 -50.07
N GLY A 8 -8.47 -39.91 -49.33
CA GLY A 8 -9.52 -40.43 -48.44
C GLY A 8 -10.14 -39.33 -47.58
N ASN A 9 -11.25 -38.77 -48.06
CA ASN A 9 -11.96 -37.59 -47.56
C ASN A 9 -13.12 -37.98 -46.60
N MET A 10 -13.67 -36.97 -45.90
CA MET A 10 -15.03 -36.88 -45.29
C MET A 10 -15.22 -36.98 -43.75
N SER A 11 -15.45 -35.79 -43.16
CA SER A 11 -16.72 -35.34 -42.53
C SER A 11 -17.38 -36.09 -41.35
N ARG A 12 -17.37 -35.46 -40.16
CA ARG A 12 -18.53 -35.20 -39.23
C ARG A 12 -17.97 -34.67 -37.89
N VAL A 13 -18.09 -33.38 -37.56
CA VAL A 13 -19.21 -32.68 -36.87
C VAL A 13 -19.61 -33.27 -35.51
N ARG A 14 -19.14 -32.57 -34.46
CA ARG A 14 -19.72 -32.21 -33.14
C ARG A 14 -20.25 -33.29 -32.19
N SER A 15 -19.72 -33.25 -30.96
CA SER A 15 -20.54 -33.25 -29.75
C SER A 15 -19.87 -32.40 -28.66
N PHE A 16 -20.38 -31.18 -28.45
CA PHE A 16 -20.15 -30.40 -27.23
C PHE A 16 -21.16 -30.85 -26.19
N SER A 17 -20.67 -31.14 -24.99
CA SER A 17 -21.44 -31.52 -23.81
C SER A 17 -22.29 -30.33 -23.34
N VAL A 18 -23.62 -30.50 -23.32
CA VAL A 18 -24.56 -29.57 -22.70
C VAL A 18 -24.82 -30.06 -21.26
N PRO A 19 -24.80 -29.19 -20.23
CA PRO A 19 -25.04 -29.62 -18.86
C PRO A 19 -26.52 -29.96 -18.64
N VAL A 20 -26.72 -31.04 -17.87
CA VAL A 20 -27.95 -31.75 -17.47
C VAL A 20 -29.03 -30.89 -16.78
N PHE A 21 -28.86 -29.58 -16.69
CA PHE A 21 -29.75 -28.68 -15.94
C PHE A 21 -31.05 -28.26 -16.67
N LEU A 22 -31.17 -28.51 -17.98
CA LEU A 22 -32.32 -28.10 -18.79
C LEU A 22 -33.40 -29.17 -18.99
N ILE A 23 -33.14 -30.43 -18.63
CA ILE A 23 -34.11 -31.53 -18.81
C ILE A 23 -35.06 -31.65 -17.61
N LEU A 24 -34.70 -31.09 -16.45
CA LEU A 24 -35.53 -31.13 -15.24
C LEU A 24 -36.67 -30.10 -15.19
N THR A 25 -36.66 -29.08 -16.05
CA THR A 25 -37.70 -28.02 -16.05
C THR A 25 -38.85 -28.29 -17.04
N MET A 26 -38.69 -29.23 -17.98
CA MET A 26 -39.75 -29.55 -18.96
C MET A 26 -40.67 -30.71 -18.55
N THR A 27 -40.35 -31.49 -17.51
CA THR A 27 -41.24 -32.53 -16.98
C THR A 27 -42.13 -32.06 -15.82
N LEU A 28 -41.84 -30.89 -15.23
CA LEU A 28 -42.63 -30.30 -14.14
C LEU A 28 -43.73 -29.32 -14.58
N SER A 29 -43.73 -28.91 -15.86
CA SER A 29 -44.68 -27.92 -16.40
C SER A 29 -45.98 -28.53 -16.95
N VAL A 30 -46.13 -29.86 -16.92
CA VAL A 30 -47.38 -30.56 -17.29
C VAL A 30 -48.31 -30.75 -16.08
N TYR A 31 -47.82 -30.59 -14.84
CA TYR A 31 -48.62 -30.89 -13.63
C TYR A 31 -49.22 -29.68 -12.91
N TRP A 32 -48.82 -28.46 -13.26
CA TRP A 32 -49.41 -27.23 -12.71
C TRP A 32 -49.63 -26.25 -13.85
N GLY A 33 -50.90 -26.04 -14.23
CA GLY A 33 -51.32 -25.28 -15.40
C GLY A 33 -50.83 -23.83 -15.43
N PHE A 34 -49.60 -23.62 -15.87
CA PHE A 34 -49.05 -22.31 -16.19
C PHE A 34 -49.11 -22.06 -17.69
N SER A 35 -49.73 -20.94 -18.06
CA SER A 35 -49.90 -20.47 -19.43
C SER A 35 -48.55 -20.28 -20.13
N VAL A 36 -48.44 -20.81 -21.37
CA VAL A 36 -47.26 -20.77 -22.26
C VAL A 36 -46.78 -19.34 -22.57
N LYS A 37 -47.53 -18.30 -22.21
CA LYS A 37 -47.13 -16.89 -22.39
C LYS A 37 -46.01 -16.42 -21.44
N THR A 38 -45.75 -17.11 -20.32
CA THR A 38 -44.76 -16.63 -19.33
C THR A 38 -43.33 -17.16 -19.58
N ILE A 39 -43.18 -18.22 -20.38
CA ILE A 39 -41.86 -18.79 -20.73
C ILE A 39 -41.18 -17.99 -21.86
N GLY A 40 -41.96 -17.35 -22.74
CA GLY A 40 -41.45 -16.53 -23.85
C GLY A 40 -40.73 -15.25 -23.40
N THR A 41 -41.04 -14.72 -22.22
CA THR A 41 -40.43 -13.49 -21.70
C THR A 41 -39.10 -13.75 -21.00
N CYS A 42 -38.92 -14.92 -20.35
CA CYS A 42 -37.66 -15.29 -19.71
C CYS A 42 -36.55 -15.65 -20.72
N ILE A 43 -36.90 -16.23 -21.89
CA ILE A 43 -35.90 -16.59 -22.92
C ILE A 43 -35.39 -15.36 -23.67
N LYS A 44 -36.21 -14.31 -23.85
CA LYS A 44 -35.74 -13.03 -24.40
C LYS A 44 -34.83 -12.25 -23.44
N ALA A 45 -34.99 -12.41 -22.13
CA ALA A 45 -34.10 -11.81 -21.12
C ALA A 45 -32.76 -12.55 -20.97
N LEU A 46 -32.71 -13.85 -21.27
CA LEU A 46 -31.49 -14.67 -21.24
C LEU A 46 -30.67 -14.59 -22.53
N LEU A 47 -31.27 -14.25 -23.67
CA LEU A 47 -30.59 -14.12 -24.96
C LEU A 47 -30.14 -12.67 -25.30
N SER A 48 -30.42 -11.69 -24.43
CA SER A 48 -29.85 -10.33 -24.51
C SER A 48 -28.70 -10.10 -23.54
N ALA A 49 -28.20 -11.14 -22.88
CA ALA A 49 -27.01 -11.09 -22.03
C ALA A 49 -25.75 -11.01 -22.91
N ASP A 50 -25.46 -9.81 -23.38
CA ASP A 50 -24.20 -9.37 -23.95
C ASP A 50 -23.06 -9.67 -22.96
N THR A 51 -22.35 -10.79 -23.19
CA THR A 51 -21.11 -11.14 -22.49
C THR A 51 -19.96 -10.32 -23.06
N SER A 52 -19.96 -9.03 -22.71
CA SER A 52 -18.82 -8.14 -22.81
C SER A 52 -18.69 -7.45 -21.44
N PRO A 53 -17.48 -7.27 -20.87
CA PRO A 53 -17.34 -6.63 -19.57
C PRO A 53 -17.74 -5.16 -19.70
N ARG A 54 -19.02 -4.88 -19.43
CA ARG A 54 -19.55 -3.51 -19.36
C ARG A 54 -18.94 -2.81 -18.16
N ARG A 55 -17.97 -1.97 -18.47
CA ARG A 55 -17.57 -0.78 -17.71
C ARG A 55 -18.86 -0.08 -17.25
N ALA A 56 -19.16 -0.13 -15.96
CA ALA A 56 -20.25 0.63 -15.38
C ALA A 56 -19.85 2.12 -15.41
N HIS A 57 -20.24 2.82 -16.47
CA HIS A 57 -20.38 4.27 -16.45
C HIS A 57 -21.70 4.57 -15.75
N ILE A 58 -21.61 5.03 -14.51
CA ILE A 58 -22.67 5.81 -13.88
C ILE A 58 -22.23 7.25 -14.07
N SER A 59 -22.98 8.02 -14.85
CA SER A 59 -22.93 9.47 -14.82
C SER A 59 -24.31 9.99 -14.46
N THR A 60 -24.38 10.85 -13.44
CA THR A 60 -25.19 12.08 -13.41
C THR A 60 -24.88 12.85 -12.12
N ALA A 61 -24.73 14.17 -12.29
CA ALA A 61 -24.51 15.24 -11.29
C ALA A 61 -23.08 15.37 -10.74
N GLY A 62 -22.27 16.18 -11.45
CA GLY A 62 -20.93 16.62 -11.04
C GLY A 62 -19.93 15.48 -10.94
N ASP A 63 -19.36 15.05 -12.07
CA ASP A 63 -18.30 14.03 -12.10
C ASP A 63 -17.02 14.61 -11.48
N GLU A 64 -17.01 14.74 -10.15
CA GLU A 64 -15.78 14.84 -9.38
C GLU A 64 -14.98 13.59 -9.73
N SER A 65 -13.99 13.77 -10.60
CA SER A 65 -13.09 12.71 -11.03
C SER A 65 -12.65 11.92 -9.79
N VAL A 66 -12.88 10.61 -9.78
CA VAL A 66 -12.51 9.73 -8.66
C VAL A 66 -11.04 9.94 -8.32
N LYS A 67 -10.78 10.56 -7.17
CA LYS A 67 -9.43 10.88 -6.71
C LYS A 67 -8.77 9.62 -6.14
N ASN A 68 -7.51 9.40 -6.49
CA ASN A 68 -6.78 8.21 -6.06
C ASN A 68 -6.16 8.35 -4.67
N PHE A 69 -5.88 9.58 -4.22
CA PHE A 69 -5.09 9.83 -3.02
C PHE A 69 -5.85 10.65 -1.97
N LEU A 70 -5.81 10.18 -0.72
CA LEU A 70 -6.13 11.00 0.44
C LEU A 70 -4.86 11.22 1.25
N TYR A 71 -4.40 12.47 1.33
CA TYR A 71 -3.31 12.86 2.21
C TYR A 71 -3.84 13.17 3.61
N ILE A 72 -3.32 12.51 4.63
CA ILE A 72 -3.71 12.69 6.03
C ILE A 72 -2.55 13.36 6.76
N VAL A 73 -2.73 14.64 7.08
CA VAL A 73 -1.70 15.50 7.66
C VAL A 73 -1.97 15.73 9.14
N ASN A 74 -1.04 15.33 10.00
CA ASN A 74 -1.07 15.74 11.41
C ASN A 74 -0.41 17.11 11.55
N SER A 75 -1.19 18.11 11.95
CA SER A 75 -0.78 19.50 12.07
C SER A 75 -0.97 20.05 13.47
N TYR A 76 -0.10 20.96 13.89
CA TYR A 76 -0.27 21.67 15.15
C TYR A 76 -1.57 22.50 15.17
N GLN A 77 -1.85 23.20 14.06
CA GLN A 77 -3.04 24.04 13.92
C GLN A 77 -3.56 24.01 12.48
N CYS A 78 -2.83 24.60 11.53
CA CYS A 78 -3.18 24.58 10.10
C CYS A 78 -2.02 23.98 9.31
N ILE A 79 -2.32 23.37 8.16
CA ILE A 79 -1.29 22.90 7.24
C ILE A 79 -0.38 24.06 6.83
N ARG A 80 0.91 23.78 6.63
CA ARG A 80 1.89 24.80 6.26
C ARG A 80 1.69 25.24 4.80
N ASP A 81 1.81 26.54 4.54
CA ASP A 81 1.61 27.10 3.20
C ASP A 81 2.50 26.43 2.14
N TYR A 82 3.73 26.03 2.49
CA TYR A 82 4.63 25.36 1.55
C TYR A 82 4.19 23.93 1.16
N LEU A 83 3.35 23.27 1.97
CA LEU A 83 2.79 21.95 1.63
C LEU A 83 1.56 22.04 0.73
N VAL A 84 0.96 23.22 0.62
CA VAL A 84 -0.24 23.47 -0.20
C VAL A 84 0.07 24.34 -1.42
N GLN A 85 1.32 24.31 -1.88
CA GLN A 85 1.72 24.90 -3.16
C GLN A 85 1.30 23.99 -4.31
N MET A 86 1.18 24.55 -5.52
CA MET A 86 0.71 23.81 -6.71
C MET A 86 1.58 22.60 -7.07
N ASP A 87 2.86 22.62 -6.73
CA ASP A 87 3.80 21.52 -6.94
C ASP A 87 3.74 20.45 -5.83
N THR A 88 2.96 20.68 -4.78
CA THR A 88 2.75 19.75 -3.65
C THR A 88 1.26 19.42 -3.52
N LEU A 89 0.65 19.66 -2.35
CA LEU A 89 -0.75 19.32 -2.10
C LEU A 89 -1.74 20.39 -2.56
N GLY A 90 -1.27 21.50 -3.13
CA GLY A 90 -2.11 22.58 -3.63
C GLY A 90 -2.86 22.23 -4.92
N ASP A 91 -2.34 21.30 -5.72
CA ASP A 91 -3.02 20.82 -6.93
C ASP A 91 -4.07 19.73 -6.57
N PRO A 92 -5.38 20.01 -6.72
CA PRO A 92 -6.45 19.13 -6.30
C PRO A 92 -6.74 17.98 -7.28
N LYS A 93 -6.05 17.90 -8.43
CA LYS A 93 -6.44 17.07 -9.58
C LYS A 93 -6.70 15.60 -9.26
N ASN A 94 -5.91 15.00 -8.36
CA ASN A 94 -6.00 13.57 -8.05
C ASN A 94 -5.96 13.28 -6.55
N LEU A 95 -6.16 14.31 -5.72
CA LEU A 95 -6.03 14.18 -4.28
C LEU A 95 -7.04 15.00 -3.50
N ASP A 96 -7.31 14.53 -2.29
CA ASP A 96 -7.88 15.30 -1.20
C ASP A 96 -6.88 15.33 -0.03
N VAL A 97 -7.05 16.31 0.84
CA VAL A 97 -6.24 16.46 2.06
C VAL A 97 -7.16 16.51 3.27
N LEU A 98 -6.91 15.66 4.25
CA LEU A 98 -7.48 15.73 5.59
C LEU A 98 -6.40 16.19 6.56
N VAL A 99 -6.60 17.34 7.17
CA VAL A 99 -5.70 17.91 8.17
C VAL A 99 -6.30 17.69 9.56
N LEU A 100 -5.59 16.93 10.40
CA LEU A 100 -5.89 16.82 11.82
C LEU A 100 -5.08 17.85 12.59
N SER A 101 -5.77 18.84 13.15
CA SER A 101 -5.20 19.82 14.05
C SER A 101 -5.23 19.30 15.50
N TYR A 102 -4.08 19.10 16.16
CA TYR A 102 -4.03 18.47 17.48
C TYR A 102 -3.82 19.45 18.67
N LYS A 103 -3.41 20.70 18.41
CA LYS A 103 -3.22 21.71 19.48
C LYS A 103 -4.24 22.84 19.46
N ALA A 104 -4.54 23.38 18.28
CA ALA A 104 -5.55 24.42 18.13
C ALA A 104 -6.38 24.16 16.86
N PRO A 105 -7.66 24.54 16.81
CA PRO A 105 -8.44 24.42 15.60
C PRO A 105 -7.90 25.36 14.51
N CYS A 106 -7.89 24.89 13.27
CA CYS A 106 -7.68 25.76 12.12
C CYS A 106 -8.98 26.52 11.82
N LYS A 107 -8.89 27.83 11.62
CA LYS A 107 -10.04 28.67 11.21
C LYS A 107 -10.02 29.02 9.72
N ASP A 108 -8.87 28.82 9.06
CA ASP A 108 -8.62 29.28 7.71
C ASP A 108 -8.57 28.10 6.74
N SER A 109 -9.73 27.75 6.17
CA SER A 109 -9.75 26.86 5.01
C SER A 109 -9.64 27.69 3.73
N LYS A 110 -8.51 27.57 3.04
CA LYS A 110 -8.25 28.28 1.77
C LYS A 110 -8.61 27.47 0.53
N PHE A 111 -8.75 26.15 0.65
CA PHE A 111 -8.86 25.23 -0.47
C PHE A 111 -9.96 24.20 -0.23
N ASP A 112 -10.84 24.00 -1.21
CA ASP A 112 -12.01 23.12 -1.08
C ASP A 112 -11.65 21.64 -0.90
N HIS A 113 -10.52 21.20 -1.50
CA HIS A 113 -10.00 19.84 -1.36
C HIS A 113 -9.23 19.60 -0.05
N VAL A 114 -9.11 20.62 0.81
CA VAL A 114 -8.44 20.54 2.11
C VAL A 114 -9.47 20.64 3.22
N LYS A 115 -9.73 19.52 3.89
CA LYS A 115 -10.67 19.42 5.01
C LYS A 115 -9.91 19.44 6.33
N TYR A 116 -10.41 20.22 7.29
CA TYR A 116 -9.82 20.31 8.62
C TYR A 116 -10.69 19.60 9.65
N MET A 117 -10.04 18.93 10.59
CA MET A 117 -10.67 18.41 11.80
C MET A 117 -9.83 18.75 13.02
N PHE A 118 -10.49 18.99 14.15
CA PHE A 118 -9.82 19.29 15.41
C PHE A 118 -9.89 18.08 16.35
N GLY A 119 -8.73 17.55 16.73
CA GLY A 119 -8.60 16.42 17.67
C GLY A 119 -7.71 16.79 18.84
N PRO A 120 -8.22 17.55 19.83
CA PRO A 120 -7.44 17.97 20.98
C PRO A 120 -6.95 16.76 21.79
N ASN A 121 -5.82 16.92 22.47
CA ASN A 121 -5.23 15.91 23.36
C ASN A 121 -4.91 14.57 22.69
N THR A 122 -4.85 14.53 21.36
CA THR A 122 -4.32 13.39 20.63
C THR A 122 -2.80 13.37 20.72
N THR A 123 -2.25 12.17 20.82
CA THR A 123 -0.85 11.87 20.53
C THR A 123 -0.66 11.79 19.02
N TRP A 124 0.59 11.67 18.57
CA TRP A 124 0.87 11.48 17.15
C TRP A 124 0.16 10.22 16.59
N THR A 125 0.21 9.09 17.31
CA THR A 125 -0.41 7.83 16.89
C THR A 125 -1.94 7.86 16.98
N SER A 126 -2.49 8.24 18.13
CA SER A 126 -3.95 8.31 18.31
C SER A 126 -4.59 9.35 17.40
N GLY A 127 -3.87 10.42 17.05
CA GLY A 127 -4.30 11.38 16.04
C GLY A 127 -4.45 10.74 14.67
N ARG A 128 -3.45 9.99 14.20
CA ARG A 128 -3.56 9.28 12.90
C ARG A 128 -4.70 8.27 12.87
N ASN A 129 -4.94 7.57 13.99
CA ASN A 129 -6.09 6.67 14.12
C ASN A 129 -7.43 7.42 14.03
N LEU A 130 -7.54 8.57 14.71
CA LEU A 130 -8.72 9.42 14.67
C LEU A 130 -8.98 9.94 13.24
N ALA A 131 -7.94 10.44 12.57
CA ALA A 131 -8.04 10.96 11.20
C ALA A 131 -8.43 9.86 10.19
N TRP A 132 -7.84 8.67 10.29
CA TRP A 132 -8.22 7.53 9.46
C TRP A 132 -9.68 7.10 9.70
N THR A 133 -10.11 7.01 10.96
CA THR A 133 -11.49 6.67 11.32
C THR A 133 -12.47 7.71 10.75
N TYR A 134 -12.12 8.99 10.81
CA TYR A 134 -12.91 10.06 10.20
C TYR A 134 -12.96 9.90 8.67
N ALA A 135 -11.83 9.65 8.02
CA ALA A 135 -11.75 9.47 6.58
C ALA A 135 -12.65 8.33 6.09
N GLN A 136 -12.60 7.17 6.76
CA GLN A 136 -13.44 6.01 6.41
C GLN A 136 -14.94 6.30 6.49
N LYS A 137 -15.35 7.13 7.46
CA LYS A 137 -16.76 7.44 7.69
C LYS A 137 -17.29 8.55 6.78
N ASN A 138 -16.44 9.50 6.38
CA ASN A 138 -16.91 10.78 5.83
C ASN A 138 -16.38 11.11 4.43
N LEU A 139 -15.27 10.51 3.99
CA LEU A 139 -14.53 11.00 2.80
C LEU A 139 -14.54 10.03 1.62
N GLY A 140 -15.20 8.89 1.73
CA GLY A 140 -15.23 7.87 0.69
C GLY A 140 -13.97 6.99 0.65
N LYS A 141 -13.83 6.22 -0.43
CA LYS A 141 -12.72 5.29 -0.64
C LYS A 141 -11.72 5.87 -1.63
N TYR A 142 -10.45 5.89 -1.22
CA TYR A 142 -9.32 6.25 -2.07
C TYR A 142 -8.53 4.99 -2.40
N LEU A 143 -7.67 5.05 -3.42
CA LEU A 143 -6.73 3.96 -3.71
C LEU A 143 -5.62 3.93 -2.66
N TYR A 144 -5.13 5.12 -2.29
CA TYR A 144 -4.06 5.32 -1.33
C TYR A 144 -4.45 6.33 -0.24
N TYR A 145 -4.08 5.97 0.99
CA TYR A 145 -4.12 6.85 2.16
C TYR A 145 -2.67 7.19 2.51
N VAL A 146 -2.26 8.45 2.32
CA VAL A 146 -0.89 8.91 2.48
C VAL A 146 -0.78 9.70 3.78
N PHE A 147 -0.16 9.12 4.80
CA PHE A 147 0.08 9.80 6.07
C PHE A 147 1.38 10.59 6.01
N LEU A 148 1.35 11.84 6.48
CA LEU A 148 2.53 12.68 6.57
C LEU A 148 2.45 13.70 7.70
N ASP A 149 3.61 14.19 8.15
CA ASP A 149 3.70 15.25 9.13
C ASP A 149 3.75 16.64 8.48
N GLU A 150 3.28 17.67 9.20
CA GLU A 150 3.23 19.05 8.68
C GLU A 150 4.61 19.69 8.46
N ASP A 151 5.68 19.16 9.05
CA ASP A 151 7.01 19.77 9.15
C ASP A 151 8.06 19.13 8.24
N ILE A 152 7.60 18.44 7.20
CA ILE A 152 8.46 17.84 6.19
C ILE A 152 8.80 18.80 5.05
N LEU A 153 9.90 18.54 4.34
CA LEU A 153 10.14 19.05 2.99
C LEU A 153 10.31 17.87 2.03
N LEU A 154 9.72 18.01 0.84
CA LEU A 154 9.85 17.05 -0.26
C LEU A 154 10.92 17.56 -1.21
N LYS A 155 11.96 16.78 -1.45
CA LYS A 155 13.03 17.13 -2.39
C LYS A 155 13.31 15.99 -3.36
N PRO A 156 13.77 16.28 -4.58
CA PRO A 156 14.40 15.27 -5.42
C PRO A 156 15.59 14.67 -4.69
N THR A 157 15.72 13.35 -4.75
CA THR A 157 16.91 12.66 -4.24
C THR A 157 18.15 13.06 -5.04
N LEU A 158 19.29 13.15 -4.35
CA LEU A 158 20.55 13.59 -4.96
C LEU A 158 20.93 12.71 -6.17
N PRO A 159 21.36 13.29 -7.32
CA PRO A 159 21.62 12.51 -8.52
C PRO A 159 22.65 11.40 -8.36
N ARG A 160 23.67 11.61 -7.51
CA ARG A 160 24.70 10.59 -7.20
C ARG A 160 24.18 9.31 -6.55
N ILE A 161 22.91 9.32 -6.10
CA ILE A 161 22.25 8.20 -5.43
C ILE A 161 21.41 7.38 -6.42
N LEU A 162 21.08 7.96 -7.57
CA LEU A 162 20.16 7.37 -8.54
C LEU A 162 20.92 6.77 -9.71
N SER A 163 20.43 5.64 -10.22
CA SER A 163 20.92 5.11 -11.48
C SER A 163 20.63 6.05 -12.65
N LYS A 164 21.48 6.01 -13.68
CA LYS A 164 21.32 6.83 -14.90
C LYS A 164 19.95 6.66 -15.55
N ASN A 165 19.42 5.43 -15.57
CA ASN A 165 18.09 5.15 -16.11
C ASN A 165 16.98 5.86 -15.34
N VAL A 166 17.14 5.99 -14.02
CA VAL A 166 16.18 6.68 -13.14
C VAL A 166 16.30 8.19 -13.31
N LEU A 167 17.53 8.71 -13.40
CA LEU A 167 17.77 10.13 -13.69
C LEU A 167 17.14 10.57 -15.01
N ASN A 168 17.30 9.77 -16.06
CA ASN A 168 16.73 10.08 -17.38
C ASN A 168 15.20 10.04 -17.39
N LYS A 169 14.58 9.35 -16.43
CA LYS A 169 13.12 9.31 -16.26
C LYS A 169 12.57 10.50 -15.47
N LEU A 170 13.42 11.24 -14.74
CA LEU A 170 12.97 12.42 -14.00
C LEU A 170 12.38 13.43 -14.98
N LYS A 171 11.08 13.69 -14.83
CA LYS A 171 10.36 14.66 -15.66
C LYS A 171 10.60 16.05 -15.09
N SER A 172 11.34 16.91 -15.80
CA SER A 172 11.68 18.27 -15.33
C SER A 172 10.47 19.14 -15.03
N ASN A 173 9.34 18.90 -15.73
CA ASN A 173 8.13 19.71 -15.65
C ASN A 173 7.04 19.08 -14.76
N THR A 174 7.37 18.02 -14.02
CA THR A 174 6.43 17.33 -13.11
C THR A 174 6.98 17.40 -11.71
N SER A 175 6.17 17.84 -10.75
CA SER A 175 6.63 17.92 -9.37
C SER A 175 7.02 16.55 -8.83
N ILE A 176 7.93 16.53 -7.86
CA ILE A 176 8.46 15.27 -7.34
C ILE A 176 7.38 14.43 -6.63
N LEU A 177 6.39 15.10 -6.03
CA LEU A 177 5.24 14.43 -5.42
C LEU A 177 4.38 13.72 -6.48
N ARG A 178 4.12 14.36 -7.63
CA ARG A 178 3.36 13.74 -8.73
C ARG A 178 4.11 12.56 -9.34
N GLN A 179 5.43 12.64 -9.44
CA GLN A 179 6.24 11.49 -9.88
C GLN A 179 6.18 10.32 -8.89
N PHE A 180 6.15 10.60 -7.58
CA PHE A 180 5.93 9.59 -6.55
C PHE A 180 4.52 8.96 -6.65
N GLU A 181 3.48 9.76 -6.87
CA GLU A 181 2.12 9.28 -7.10
C GLU A 181 2.02 8.40 -8.34
N ASP A 182 2.61 8.82 -9.47
CA ASP A 182 2.69 8.03 -10.71
C ASP A 182 3.30 6.65 -10.41
N CYS A 183 4.39 6.61 -9.63
CA CYS A 183 5.05 5.37 -9.25
C CYS A 183 4.13 4.46 -8.40
N LEU A 184 3.35 5.03 -7.46
CA LEU A 184 2.36 4.28 -6.68
C LEU A 184 1.26 3.70 -7.58
N LEU A 185 0.73 4.47 -8.52
CA LEU A 185 -0.32 4.02 -9.44
C LEU A 185 0.17 2.92 -10.40
N GLU A 186 1.41 3.03 -10.88
CA GLU A 186 1.99 2.07 -11.81
C GLU A 186 2.28 0.72 -11.15
N THR A 187 2.70 0.74 -9.89
CA THR A 187 3.24 -0.47 -9.24
C THR A 187 2.36 -1.04 -8.15
N GLN A 188 1.43 -0.25 -7.64
CA GLN A 188 0.45 -0.56 -6.62
C GLN A 188 1.01 -1.41 -5.46
N PRO A 189 2.07 -0.98 -4.75
CA PRO A 189 2.52 -1.71 -3.56
C PRO A 189 1.46 -1.62 -2.46
N ALA A 190 1.47 -2.59 -1.54
CA ALA A 190 0.68 -2.53 -0.32
C ALA A 190 1.07 -1.32 0.53
N VAL A 191 2.38 -1.05 0.62
CA VAL A 191 2.96 0.08 1.34
C VAL A 191 4.05 0.71 0.48
N GLY A 192 3.96 2.01 0.27
CA GLY A 192 4.95 2.81 -0.44
C GLY A 192 5.49 3.93 0.44
N ALA A 193 6.80 4.13 0.48
CA ALA A 193 7.40 5.27 1.17
C ALA A 193 8.55 5.88 0.34
N PRO A 194 8.81 7.19 0.46
CA PRO A 194 10.00 7.82 -0.12
C PRO A 194 11.26 7.51 0.71
N MET A 195 12.40 8.01 0.27
CA MET A 195 13.62 8.05 1.10
C MET A 195 13.45 9.07 2.24
N PHE A 196 14.21 8.91 3.33
CA PHE A 196 14.15 9.81 4.49
C PHE A 196 15.54 10.23 4.98
N SER A 197 15.82 11.53 5.03
CA SER A 197 17.16 12.05 5.32
C SER A 197 17.64 11.81 6.75
N GLY A 198 16.74 11.76 7.74
CA GLY A 198 17.10 11.64 9.17
C GLY A 198 17.35 10.22 9.68
N GLY A 199 17.22 9.21 8.81
CA GLY A 199 17.20 7.80 9.22
C GLY A 199 17.70 6.81 8.17
N ASP A 200 17.84 7.21 6.90
CA ASP A 200 18.35 6.33 5.86
C ASP A 200 19.88 6.30 5.90
N PRO A 201 20.53 5.16 6.17
CA PRO A 201 21.99 5.06 6.18
C PRO A 201 22.64 5.48 4.86
N LEU A 202 21.88 5.46 3.76
CA LEU A 202 22.28 5.97 2.44
C LEU A 202 22.40 7.50 2.38
N LEU A 203 21.68 8.21 3.23
CA LEU A 203 21.60 9.67 3.28
C LEU A 203 22.36 10.25 4.49
N ILE A 204 22.44 9.48 5.59
CA ILE A 204 23.18 9.86 6.80
C ILE A 204 24.69 10.00 6.54
N SER A 205 25.23 9.36 5.50
CA SER A 205 26.65 9.53 5.12
C SER A 205 26.99 10.93 4.61
N ASP A 206 26.00 11.77 4.30
CA ASP A 206 26.23 12.96 3.48
C ASP A 206 26.26 14.28 4.26
N GLU A 207 25.59 14.38 5.42
CA GLU A 207 25.41 15.68 6.10
C GLU A 207 26.38 15.96 7.25
N CYS A 208 27.23 15.01 7.69
CA CYS A 208 28.11 15.30 8.82
C CYS A 208 29.59 14.94 8.70
N LYS A 209 30.01 13.83 8.08
CA LYS A 209 31.45 13.52 7.96
C LYS A 209 31.65 12.53 6.82
N LEU A 210 32.51 12.88 5.85
CA LEU A 210 33.48 12.04 5.12
C LEU A 210 33.53 12.42 3.63
N ASP A 211 34.50 13.28 3.29
CA ASP A 211 35.04 13.45 1.91
C ASP A 211 35.50 12.11 1.27
N ASN A 212 35.57 11.04 2.07
CA ASN A 212 36.04 9.70 1.69
C ASN A 212 34.92 8.69 1.34
N TYR A 213 33.64 9.03 1.52
CA TYR A 213 32.51 8.17 1.10
C TYR A 213 31.84 8.70 -0.18
N ARG A 214 32.65 8.93 -1.23
CA ARG A 214 32.17 9.20 -2.60
C ARG A 214 31.64 7.92 -3.28
N LYS A 215 30.73 7.21 -2.63
CA LYS A 215 30.11 6.05 -3.27
C LYS A 215 28.93 6.55 -4.10
N GLU A 216 29.06 6.51 -5.41
CA GLU A 216 27.89 6.59 -6.28
C GLU A 216 27.00 5.39 -5.95
N TRP A 217 25.77 5.69 -5.52
CA TRP A 217 24.77 4.66 -5.33
C TRP A 217 24.00 4.56 -6.65
N ASN A 218 23.98 3.38 -7.24
CA ASN A 218 23.29 3.15 -8.51
C ASN A 218 21.88 2.60 -8.23
N LEU A 219 21.08 3.32 -7.43
CA LEU A 219 19.80 2.79 -6.99
C LEU A 219 18.77 2.76 -8.13
N PRO A 220 17.95 1.69 -8.21
CA PRO A 220 16.80 1.67 -9.09
C PRO A 220 15.68 2.60 -8.58
N GLU A 221 14.65 2.81 -9.39
CA GLU A 221 13.48 3.65 -9.09
C GLU A 221 12.75 3.25 -7.81
N ARG A 222 12.77 1.95 -7.51
CA ARG A 222 12.19 1.37 -6.30
C ARG A 222 13.01 0.20 -5.80
N VAL A 223 13.08 0.06 -4.48
CA VAL A 223 13.73 -1.08 -3.81
C VAL A 223 12.78 -1.70 -2.79
N PRO A 224 12.90 -3.02 -2.50
CA PRO A 224 12.22 -3.61 -1.37
C PRO A 224 12.63 -2.92 -0.07
N MET A 225 11.70 -2.87 0.87
CA MET A 225 11.85 -2.05 2.07
C MET A 225 11.31 -2.76 3.30
N ILE A 226 12.10 -2.71 4.37
CA ILE A 226 11.68 -3.12 5.72
C ILE A 226 11.53 -1.86 6.59
N TYR A 227 12.42 -0.88 6.40
CA TYR A 227 12.50 0.34 7.20
C TYR A 227 12.03 1.55 6.41
N PHE A 228 11.05 2.25 6.96
CA PHE A 228 10.60 3.56 6.51
C PHE A 228 10.20 4.41 7.69
N ASP A 229 10.43 5.70 7.62
CA ASP A 229 9.88 6.62 8.61
C ASP A 229 8.40 6.85 8.32
N MET A 230 7.56 6.81 9.36
CA MET A 230 6.14 7.07 9.21
C MET A 230 5.82 8.56 8.98
N ILE A 231 6.82 9.44 9.06
CA ILE A 231 6.68 10.85 8.69
C ILE A 231 6.15 11.05 7.27
N PHE A 232 6.31 10.06 6.39
CA PHE A 232 5.66 9.98 5.08
C PHE A 232 5.48 8.51 4.69
N VAL A 233 4.22 8.03 4.63
CA VAL A 233 3.91 6.67 4.19
C VAL A 233 2.58 6.59 3.45
N ALA A 234 2.57 5.94 2.30
CA ALA A 234 1.37 5.63 1.52
C ALA A 234 0.92 4.18 1.78
N LEU A 235 -0.33 4.02 2.20
CA LEU A 235 -0.96 2.72 2.43
C LEU A 235 -2.06 2.49 1.38
N HIS A 236 -1.95 1.39 0.64
CA HIS A 236 -2.98 1.01 -0.32
C HIS A 236 -4.28 0.61 0.43
N ASN A 237 -5.45 0.84 -0.16
CA ASN A 237 -6.74 0.56 0.50
C ASN A 237 -6.93 -0.92 0.91
N LYS A 238 -6.45 -1.87 0.10
CA LYS A 238 -6.38 -3.30 0.45
C LYS A 238 -5.41 -3.64 1.58
N ALA A 239 -4.45 -2.78 1.87
CA ALA A 239 -3.45 -3.01 2.92
C ALA A 239 -3.81 -2.30 4.22
N ILE A 240 -4.34 -1.08 4.14
CA ILE A 240 -4.61 -0.23 5.31
C ILE A 240 -5.55 -0.89 6.32
N GLU A 241 -6.54 -1.67 5.88
CA GLU A 241 -7.47 -2.38 6.76
C GLU A 241 -6.77 -3.43 7.65
N HIS A 242 -5.64 -3.96 7.20
CA HIS A 242 -4.83 -4.87 7.99
C HIS A 242 -3.79 -4.14 8.85
N LEU A 243 -3.42 -2.92 8.48
CA LEU A 243 -2.33 -2.17 9.12
C LEU A 243 -2.83 -1.21 10.21
N MET A 244 -4.01 -0.61 10.01
CA MET A 244 -4.68 0.28 10.95
C MET A 244 -5.72 -0.47 11.81
N PRO A 245 -6.09 0.06 13.00
CA PRO A 245 -5.48 1.20 13.67
C PRO A 245 -4.04 0.90 14.12
N LEU A 246 -3.25 1.96 14.29
CA LEU A 246 -1.92 1.90 14.90
C LEU A 246 -2.05 1.59 16.39
N ASP A 247 -1.03 0.91 16.92
CA ASP A 247 -0.96 0.57 18.33
C ASP A 247 -0.51 1.78 19.18
N VAL A 248 -1.37 2.19 20.11
CA VAL A 248 -1.16 3.35 20.99
C VAL A 248 -0.50 2.99 22.33
N GLN A 249 -0.24 1.71 22.59
CA GLN A 249 0.26 1.25 23.90
C GLN A 249 1.58 1.92 24.31
N TYR A 250 2.38 2.34 23.32
CA TYR A 250 3.68 2.96 23.52
C TYR A 250 3.67 4.49 23.48
N ASP A 251 2.53 5.15 23.24
CA ASP A 251 2.51 6.60 22.97
C ASP A 251 3.07 7.47 24.10
N LYS A 252 2.89 7.02 25.35
CA LYS A 252 3.45 7.71 26.53
C LYS A 252 4.97 7.53 26.62
N GLN A 253 5.49 6.44 26.09
CA GLN A 253 6.90 6.06 26.13
C GLN A 253 7.66 6.60 24.92
N SER A 254 7.15 6.35 23.71
CA SER A 254 7.86 6.62 22.46
C SER A 254 6.90 6.79 21.29
N TRP A 255 6.93 7.94 20.62
CA TRP A 255 6.19 8.13 19.38
C TRP A 255 6.81 7.37 18.19
N TRP A 256 8.09 7.00 18.29
CA TRP A 256 8.72 6.15 17.27
C TRP A 256 8.18 4.72 17.27
N ALA A 257 7.68 4.23 18.40
CA ALA A 257 7.31 2.83 18.55
C ALA A 257 6.13 2.42 17.67
N SER A 258 5.13 3.30 17.48
CA SER A 258 4.03 3.06 16.54
C SER A 258 4.53 2.99 15.10
N GLY A 259 5.50 3.84 14.76
CA GLY A 259 6.34 3.77 13.56
C GLY A 259 6.94 2.40 13.31
N GLN A 260 7.71 1.94 14.28
CA GLN A 260 8.41 0.65 14.23
C GLN A 260 7.43 -0.52 14.15
N TYR A 261 6.32 -0.44 14.88
CA TYR A 261 5.26 -1.44 14.83
C TYR A 261 4.66 -1.53 13.42
N LEU A 262 4.32 -0.40 12.80
CA LEU A 262 3.78 -0.38 11.43
C LEU A 262 4.79 -0.94 10.42
N GLN A 263 6.06 -0.57 10.52
CA GLN A 263 7.13 -1.09 9.65
C GLN A 263 7.20 -2.62 9.72
N MET A 264 7.31 -3.18 10.94
CA MET A 264 7.39 -4.62 11.16
C MET A 264 6.10 -5.32 10.70
N LYS A 265 4.93 -4.76 11.02
CA LYS A 265 3.64 -5.31 10.60
C LYS A 265 3.53 -5.33 9.07
N SER A 266 3.94 -4.25 8.39
CA SER A 266 3.96 -4.16 6.93
C SER A 266 4.86 -5.23 6.32
N TYR A 267 6.07 -5.43 6.88
CA TYR A 267 6.99 -6.46 6.44
C TYR A 267 6.42 -7.88 6.62
N TYR A 268 5.84 -8.19 7.78
CA TYR A 268 5.29 -9.53 8.07
C TYR A 268 3.90 -9.79 7.49
N TYR A 269 3.17 -8.78 7.03
CA TYR A 269 1.88 -8.99 6.38
C TYR A 269 2.04 -8.93 4.87
N PHE A 270 2.80 -7.98 4.33
CA PHE A 270 2.82 -7.70 2.90
C PHE A 270 4.18 -7.96 2.24
N HIS A 271 5.23 -8.19 3.03
CA HIS A 271 6.57 -8.58 2.58
C HIS A 271 7.01 -7.93 1.26
N ARG A 272 7.15 -8.71 0.17
CA ARG A 272 7.54 -8.27 -1.18
C ARG A 272 6.68 -7.14 -1.78
N GLN A 273 5.58 -6.75 -1.13
CA GLN A 273 4.68 -5.67 -1.52
C GLN A 273 4.92 -4.36 -0.75
N VAL A 274 6.05 -4.24 -0.05
CA VAL A 274 6.51 -3.01 0.64
C VAL A 274 7.68 -2.41 -0.14
N ALA A 275 7.50 -1.20 -0.67
CA ALA A 275 8.45 -0.56 -1.59
C ALA A 275 8.90 0.82 -1.11
N ARG A 276 10.20 1.08 -1.24
CA ARG A 276 10.80 2.41 -1.12
C ARG A 276 10.98 2.99 -2.52
N TYR A 277 10.53 4.22 -2.74
CA TYR A 277 10.75 4.96 -3.97
C TYR A 277 11.92 5.92 -3.81
N THR A 278 12.86 5.86 -4.75
CA THR A 278 14.15 6.55 -4.61
C THR A 278 14.16 7.95 -5.20
N LEU A 279 13.17 8.32 -6.02
CA LEU A 279 13.11 9.63 -6.68
C LEU A 279 12.94 10.79 -5.70
N MET A 280 12.21 10.57 -4.61
CA MET A 280 11.86 11.60 -3.62
C MET A 280 12.53 11.29 -2.28
N THR A 281 13.15 12.32 -1.69
CA THR A 281 13.63 12.30 -0.31
C THR A 281 12.79 13.25 0.54
N VAL A 282 12.35 12.74 1.69
CA VAL A 282 11.67 13.52 2.72
C VAL A 282 12.69 13.97 3.75
N HIS A 283 12.67 15.27 4.05
CA HIS A 283 13.47 15.88 5.09
C HIS A 283 12.58 16.31 6.24
N ASN A 284 12.97 16.02 7.47
CA ASN A 284 12.34 16.61 8.65
C ASN A 284 13.18 17.79 9.13
N ASN A 285 12.73 19.00 8.84
CA ASN A 285 13.50 20.20 9.16
C ASN A 285 13.18 20.77 10.54
N ARG A 286 12.18 20.23 11.25
CA ARG A 286 11.77 20.72 12.56
C ARG A 286 11.40 19.57 13.47
N HIS A 287 12.23 19.30 14.45
CA HIS A 287 11.90 18.34 15.50
C HIS A 287 11.34 19.06 16.73
N LYS A 288 10.07 18.85 17.02
CA LYS A 288 9.48 19.23 18.32
C LYS A 288 9.88 18.20 19.40
N GLY A 289 9.70 18.57 20.66
CA GLY A 289 9.84 17.65 21.79
C GLY A 289 8.71 16.63 21.79
N TYR A 290 9.04 15.35 21.95
CA TYR A 290 8.09 14.24 22.08
C TYR A 290 8.73 13.08 22.86
N PRO A 291 7.94 12.12 23.38
CA PRO A 291 8.47 10.93 24.05
C PRO A 291 9.36 10.09 23.11
N ARG A 292 10.58 9.77 23.54
CA ARG A 292 11.60 9.02 22.78
C ARG A 292 12.16 7.81 23.54
N GLY A 293 11.37 7.26 24.45
CA GLY A 293 11.72 6.07 25.20
C GLY A 293 12.08 4.90 24.29
N LEU A 294 12.95 4.02 24.77
CA LEU A 294 13.31 2.81 24.04
C LEU A 294 12.18 1.80 24.15
N VAL A 295 11.79 1.19 23.02
CA VAL A 295 10.84 0.08 22.97
C VAL A 295 11.56 -1.13 22.38
N SER A 296 11.24 -2.31 22.93
CA SER A 296 11.83 -3.58 22.51
C SER A 296 11.20 -4.05 21.20
N TYR A 297 12.02 -4.15 20.14
CA TYR A 297 11.60 -4.77 18.88
C TYR A 297 11.20 -6.22 19.06
N ALA A 298 11.84 -6.94 19.99
CA ALA A 298 11.47 -8.33 20.28
C ALA A 298 10.03 -8.42 20.82
N ASP A 299 9.60 -7.44 21.62
CA ASP A 299 8.23 -7.40 22.14
C ASP A 299 7.23 -7.04 21.06
N ILE A 300 7.55 -6.06 20.20
CA ILE A 300 6.74 -5.71 19.02
C ILE A 300 6.54 -6.94 18.12
N ILE A 301 7.61 -7.68 17.82
CA ILE A 301 7.55 -8.84 16.94
C ILE A 301 6.79 -9.99 17.59
N LYS A 302 7.00 -10.22 18.89
CA LYS A 302 6.25 -11.22 19.66
C LYS A 302 4.75 -10.92 19.61
N ASP A 303 4.37 -9.67 19.78
CA ASP A 303 2.98 -9.22 19.71
C ASP A 303 2.40 -9.37 18.29
N ILE A 304 3.10 -8.90 17.25
CA ILE A 304 2.69 -9.09 15.84
C ILE A 304 2.48 -10.58 15.54
N LYS A 305 3.46 -11.42 15.89
CA LYS A 305 3.38 -12.88 15.67
C LYS A 305 2.18 -13.51 16.37
N SER A 306 1.80 -13.02 17.56
CA SER A 306 0.61 -13.53 18.26
C SER A 306 -0.70 -13.23 17.51
N LYS A 307 -0.75 -12.12 16.77
CA LYS A 307 -1.92 -11.65 16.00
C LYS A 307 -2.00 -12.25 14.59
N VAL A 308 -0.92 -12.85 14.09
CA VAL A 308 -0.88 -13.52 12.77
C VAL A 308 -1.60 -14.88 12.81
N PRO A 309 -2.29 -15.31 11.73
CA PRO A 309 -2.95 -16.62 11.69
C PRO A 309 -1.98 -17.78 11.95
N MET A 310 -2.47 -18.83 12.62
CA MET A 310 -1.63 -19.93 13.13
C MET A 310 -0.74 -20.57 12.05
N SER A 311 -1.25 -20.73 10.83
CA SER A 311 -0.53 -21.30 9.68
C SER A 311 0.74 -20.54 9.28
N TYR A 312 0.85 -19.26 9.65
CA TYR A 312 1.98 -18.39 9.31
C TYR A 312 2.91 -18.09 10.49
N ARG A 313 2.50 -18.37 11.74
CA ARG A 313 3.30 -18.04 12.95
C ARG A 313 4.68 -18.70 12.97
N ASN A 314 4.83 -19.81 12.27
CA ASN A 314 6.08 -20.58 12.19
C ASN A 314 6.88 -20.31 10.91
N ALA A 315 6.48 -19.35 10.08
CA ALA A 315 7.21 -18.98 8.88
C ALA A 315 8.66 -18.60 9.20
N THR A 316 9.56 -18.94 8.28
CA THR A 316 11.01 -18.77 8.44
C THR A 316 11.40 -17.32 8.74
N ILE A 317 10.67 -16.37 8.16
CA ILE A 317 10.83 -14.92 8.34
C ILE A 317 10.80 -14.51 9.83
N PHE A 318 9.87 -15.05 10.62
CA PHE A 318 9.79 -14.76 12.07
C PHE A 318 10.95 -15.37 12.88
N ARG A 319 11.63 -16.41 12.37
CA ARG A 319 12.74 -17.07 13.09
C ARG A 319 14.07 -16.40 12.82
N GLN A 320 14.28 -15.91 11.60
CA GLN A 320 15.53 -15.25 11.19
C GLN A 320 15.72 -13.93 11.93
N ASP A 321 14.67 -13.11 12.01
CA ASP A 321 14.77 -11.79 12.62
C ASP A 321 15.00 -11.85 14.14
N ILE A 322 14.32 -12.76 14.85
CA ILE A 322 14.52 -12.96 16.30
C ILE A 322 15.98 -13.37 16.61
N LYS A 323 16.62 -14.16 15.74
CA LYS A 323 18.03 -14.56 15.92
C LYS A 323 18.99 -13.38 15.70
N ILE A 324 18.76 -12.55 14.68
CA ILE A 324 19.55 -11.35 14.40
C ILE A 324 19.46 -10.36 15.59
N MET A 325 18.29 -10.25 16.22
CA MET A 325 18.08 -9.36 17.36
C MET A 325 18.65 -9.90 18.69
N LYS A 326 18.67 -11.22 18.90
CA LYS A 326 19.25 -11.82 20.12
C LYS A 326 20.78 -11.92 20.08
N GLY A 327 21.38 -12.03 18.88
CA GLY A 327 22.84 -12.13 18.70
C GLY A 327 23.59 -10.80 18.90
N ASN A 328 22.88 -9.67 18.86
CA ASN A 328 23.45 -8.36 19.18
C ASN A 328 23.00 -7.97 20.58
N ASN A 329 23.95 -7.84 21.51
CA ASN A 329 23.70 -7.44 22.90
C ASN A 329 22.65 -6.32 23.00
N VAL A 330 21.58 -6.64 23.72
CA VAL A 330 20.43 -5.79 24.03
C VAL A 330 20.94 -4.57 24.82
N GLY A 331 21.31 -3.52 24.08
CA GLY A 331 21.83 -2.30 24.66
C GLY A 331 22.59 -1.47 23.64
N LYS A 332 21.94 -0.40 23.15
CA LYS A 332 22.57 0.81 22.57
C LYS A 332 22.91 0.88 21.08
N LYS A 333 22.54 -0.06 20.20
CA LYS A 333 22.66 0.19 18.74
C LYS A 333 21.38 -0.15 17.99
N GLN A 334 20.87 0.85 17.26
CA GLN A 334 19.90 0.70 16.18
C GLN A 334 20.27 -0.53 15.33
N MET A 335 19.25 -1.23 14.83
CA MET A 335 19.39 -2.55 14.21
C MET A 335 20.53 -2.65 13.19
N PRO A 336 21.20 -3.81 13.12
CA PRO A 336 22.25 -4.10 12.14
C PRO A 336 21.69 -4.39 10.75
N PHE A 337 20.38 -4.24 10.52
CA PHE A 337 19.77 -4.59 9.25
C PHE A 337 20.38 -3.68 8.20
N ASN A 338 21.28 -4.23 7.39
CA ASN A 338 21.88 -3.50 6.29
C ASN A 338 20.75 -3.21 5.28
N PRO A 339 20.19 -1.98 5.23
CA PRO A 339 19.04 -1.69 4.38
C PRO A 339 19.41 -1.69 2.89
N LEU A 340 20.69 -1.94 2.59
CA LEU A 340 21.29 -1.89 1.26
C LEU A 340 21.06 -3.14 0.43
N LYS A 341 20.67 -4.28 1.03
CA LYS A 341 20.32 -5.51 0.30
C LYS A 341 19.27 -6.31 1.07
N PRO A 342 17.98 -5.92 1.03
CA PRO A 342 16.95 -6.91 1.25
C PRO A 342 17.23 -8.05 0.27
N SER A 343 17.41 -9.28 0.77
CA SER A 343 17.73 -10.46 -0.04
C SER A 343 16.54 -10.96 -0.87
N PHE A 344 15.50 -10.15 -1.00
CA PHE A 344 14.24 -10.50 -1.65
C PHE A 344 13.87 -9.46 -2.71
N GLU A 345 13.21 -9.93 -3.75
CA GLU A 345 12.71 -9.08 -4.82
C GLU A 345 11.33 -8.53 -4.49
N LEU A 346 10.99 -7.37 -5.07
CA LEU A 346 9.62 -6.86 -5.02
C LEU A 346 8.67 -7.82 -5.74
N ALA A 347 7.40 -7.75 -5.36
CA ALA A 347 6.33 -8.42 -6.08
C ALA A 347 6.24 -7.87 -7.52
N PRO A 348 5.80 -8.70 -8.49
CA PRO A 348 5.51 -8.22 -9.83
C PRO A 348 4.53 -7.04 -9.82
N LYS A 349 4.59 -6.18 -10.85
CA LYS A 349 3.62 -5.09 -11.00
C LYS A 349 2.21 -5.67 -11.11
N ASN A 350 1.23 -4.95 -10.55
CA ASN A 350 -0.19 -5.31 -10.56
C ASN A 350 -0.52 -6.64 -9.87
N ASP A 351 0.43 -7.21 -9.13
CA ASP A 351 0.17 -8.41 -8.38
C ASP A 351 -0.82 -8.13 -7.25
N ALA A 352 -1.75 -9.07 -7.02
CA ALA A 352 -2.82 -8.85 -6.05
C ALA A 352 -2.26 -8.59 -4.64
N ILE A 353 -2.61 -7.43 -4.06
CA ILE A 353 -2.30 -7.07 -2.68
C ILE A 353 -3.11 -7.97 -1.75
N ALA A 354 -2.41 -8.80 -0.99
CA ALA A 354 -3.02 -9.71 -0.03
C ALA A 354 -2.04 -10.01 1.12
N PRO A 355 -2.50 -9.98 2.38
CA PRO A 355 -1.64 -10.31 3.50
C PRO A 355 -1.18 -11.78 3.42
N PHE A 356 0.04 -12.03 3.86
CA PHE A 356 0.73 -13.32 3.93
C PHE A 356 0.92 -14.05 2.59
N LYS A 357 0.67 -13.39 1.45
CA LYS A 357 0.82 -13.99 0.11
C LYS A 357 2.22 -14.53 -0.16
N TYR A 358 3.23 -13.79 0.29
CA TYR A 358 4.64 -14.10 0.07
C TYR A 358 5.32 -14.70 1.29
N ILE A 359 4.54 -15.30 2.18
CA ILE A 359 5.03 -15.89 3.42
C ILE A 359 4.74 -17.38 3.36
N GLU A 360 5.81 -18.17 3.49
CA GLU A 360 5.73 -19.62 3.50
C GLU A 360 4.77 -20.09 4.59
N ARG A 361 3.74 -20.83 4.18
CA ARG A 361 2.94 -21.65 5.10
C ARG A 361 3.80 -22.83 5.50
N LYS A 362 3.80 -23.19 6.78
CA LYS A 362 4.21 -24.55 7.12
C LYS A 362 3.04 -25.45 6.78
N ASN A 363 3.22 -26.43 5.90
CA ASN A 363 2.23 -27.48 5.70
C ASN A 363 1.91 -28.06 7.09
N ASN A 364 0.64 -27.93 7.50
CA ASN A 364 0.20 -28.64 8.68
C ASN A 364 0.29 -30.13 8.31
N PRO A 365 1.06 -30.97 9.02
CA PRO A 365 1.13 -32.40 8.69
C PRO A 365 -0.24 -33.10 8.77
N PHE A 366 -1.26 -32.41 9.30
CA PHE A 366 -2.64 -32.85 9.36
C PHE A 366 -3.55 -32.33 8.23
N GLU A 367 -3.06 -31.47 7.32
CA GLU A 367 -3.85 -30.96 6.17
C GLU A 367 -3.72 -31.84 4.91
N ASN A 368 -2.91 -32.92 4.95
CA ASN A 368 -2.74 -33.85 3.83
C ASN A 368 -3.45 -35.20 4.01
N ASN A 369 -4.36 -35.30 4.98
CA ASN A 369 -5.21 -36.49 5.13
C ASN A 369 -6.66 -36.07 4.95
N ASP A 370 -7.08 -35.84 3.70
CA ASP A 370 -8.46 -36.03 3.28
C ASP A 370 -8.56 -36.15 1.75
N CYS A 371 -9.04 -37.32 1.32
CA CYS A 371 -9.31 -37.86 -0.02
C CYS A 371 -8.18 -38.69 -0.67
#